data_AF-A0AA96PCM5-F1
#
_entry.id   AF-A0AA96PCM5-F1
#
_cell.length_a   1.000
_cell.length_b   1.000
_cell.length_c   1.000
_cell.angle_alpha   90.00
_cell.angle_beta   90.00
_cell.angle_gamma   90.00
#
_symmetry.space_group_name_H-M   'P 1'
#
loop_
_entity.id
_entity.type
_entity.pdbx_description
1 polymer ?
#
loop_
_entity_poly.entity_id
_entity_poly.type
_entity_poly.pdbx_seq_one_letter_code
_entity_poly.pdbx_strand_id
1 'polypeptide(L)' 'MTGDQSRKLKIGDRVHWKNDVGDAGTVTENTWSCVVIKWDNRGLQTIMHNDMVDVSLGD' A
#
# COMPACT_ATOMS: atom_id res chain seq x y z
N MET A 1 -7.16 4.56 2.55
CA MET A 1 -7.69 3.19 2.43
C MET A 1 -8.00 2.70 3.83
N THR A 2 -9.02 1.84 4.04
CA THR A 2 -9.26 1.26 5.37
C THR A 2 -8.43 0.02 5.61
N GLY A 3 -8.28 -0.39 6.88
CA GLY A 3 -7.60 -1.65 7.21
C GLY A 3 -8.24 -2.88 6.56
N ASP A 4 -9.57 -2.96 6.54
CA ASP A 4 -10.29 -4.07 5.89
C ASP A 4 -10.12 -4.09 4.37
N GLN A 5 -9.97 -2.92 3.73
CA GLN A 5 -9.63 -2.85 2.30
C GLN A 5 -8.20 -3.33 2.06
N SER A 6 -7.24 -2.91 2.89
CA SER A 6 -5.85 -3.31 2.72
C SER A 6 -5.60 -4.80 2.89
N ARG A 7 -6.37 -5.49 3.75
CA ARG A 7 -6.32 -6.96 3.88
C ARG A 7 -6.73 -7.72 2.62
N LYS A 8 -7.40 -7.05 1.68
CA LYS A 8 -7.82 -7.64 0.39
C LYS A 8 -6.83 -7.38 -0.74
N LEU A 9 -5.80 -6.56 -0.51
CA LEU A 9 -4.75 -6.31 -1.49
C LEU A 9 -4.01 -7.59 -1.84
N LYS A 10 -3.58 -7.69 -3.08
CA LYS A 10 -2.77 -8.78 -3.59
C LYS A 10 -1.35 -8.29 -3.81
N ILE A 11 -0.41 -9.22 -3.70
CA ILE A 11 0.95 -8.96 -4.18
C ILE A 11 0.86 -8.59 -5.67
N GLY A 12 1.46 -7.47 -6.03
CA GLY A 12 1.39 -6.88 -7.38
C GLY A 12 0.37 -5.74 -7.53
N ASP A 13 -0.57 -5.55 -6.60
CA ASP A 13 -1.50 -4.42 -6.66
C ASP A 13 -0.74 -3.08 -6.58
N ARG A 14 -1.22 -2.11 -7.36
CA ARG A 14 -0.71 -0.74 -7.36
C ARG A 14 -1.44 0.11 -6.34
N VAL A 15 -0.69 0.97 -5.67
CA VAL A 15 -1.19 1.91 -4.65
C VAL A 15 -0.51 3.26 -4.79
N HIS A 16 -1.16 4.29 -4.25
CA HIS A 16 -0.64 5.66 -4.19
C HIS A 16 -0.59 6.14 -2.74
N TRP A 17 0.41 6.98 -2.43
CA TRP A 17 0.43 7.71 -1.17
C TRP A 17 -0.23 9.09 -1.34
N LYS A 18 -1.11 9.47 -0.41
CA LYS A 18 -1.88 10.73 -0.41
C LYS A 18 -2.61 11.03 -1.72
N ASN A 19 -3.03 9.99 -2.45
CA ASN A 19 -3.61 10.09 -3.80
C ASN A 19 -2.70 10.78 -4.84
N ASP A 20 -1.38 10.79 -4.62
CA ASP A 20 -0.42 11.28 -5.59
C ASP A 20 0.02 10.14 -6.52
N VAL A 21 -0.34 10.25 -7.80
CA VAL A 21 0.05 9.30 -8.85
C VAL A 21 1.57 9.26 -9.04
N GLY A 22 2.27 10.36 -8.74
CA GLY A 22 3.73 10.41 -8.74
C GLY A 22 4.36 9.67 -7.54
N ASP A 23 3.57 9.31 -6.55
CA ASP A 23 4.00 8.60 -5.35
C ASP A 23 3.38 7.20 -5.30
N ALA A 24 3.59 6.48 -6.39
CA ALA A 24 3.05 5.15 -6.61
C ALA A 24 3.97 4.06 -6.09
N GLY A 25 3.37 2.93 -5.71
CA GLY A 25 4.07 1.76 -5.21
C GLY A 25 3.35 0.46 -5.54
N THR A 26 4.09 -0.63 -5.40
CA THR A 26 3.60 -1.98 -5.66
C THR A 26 3.62 -2.79 -4.37
N VAL A 27 2.51 -3.46 -4.05
CA VAL A 27 2.44 -4.35 -2.89
C VAL A 27 3.34 -5.56 -3.14
N THR A 28 4.32 -5.78 -2.26
CA THR A 28 5.24 -6.93 -2.32
C THR A 28 4.88 -8.01 -1.32
N GLU A 29 4.23 -7.65 -0.21
CA GLU A 29 3.74 -8.59 0.79
C GLU A 29 2.41 -8.10 1.38
N ASN A 30 1.54 -9.06 1.74
CA ASN A 30 0.34 -8.81 2.52
C ASN A 30 0.20 -9.92 3.56
N THR A 31 0.31 -9.55 4.84
CA THR A 31 0.28 -10.47 5.98
C THR A 31 -0.97 -10.23 6.82
N TRP A 32 -1.08 -10.88 7.97
CA TRP A 32 -2.20 -10.65 8.89
C TRP A 32 -2.26 -9.21 9.43
N SER A 33 -1.09 -8.57 9.65
CA SER A 33 -1.01 -7.29 10.36
C SER A 33 -0.59 -6.11 9.47
N CYS A 34 0.04 -6.36 8.32
CA CYS A 34 0.59 -5.31 7.50
C CYS A 34 0.64 -5.66 6.01
N VAL A 35 0.83 -4.61 5.21
CA VAL A 35 1.31 -4.70 3.84
C VAL A 35 2.74 -4.16 3.76
N VAL A 36 3.54 -4.71 2.85
CA VAL A 36 4.82 -4.14 2.45
C VAL A 36 4.68 -3.62 1.03
N ILE A 37 5.06 -2.36 0.84
CA ILE A 37 4.98 -1.67 -0.45
C ILE A 37 6.39 -1.29 -0.87
N LYS A 38 6.74 -1.63 -2.12
CA LYS A 38 7.89 -1.05 -2.81
C LYS A 38 7.40 0.17 -3.57
N TRP A 39 7.72 1.35 -3.07
CA TRP A 39 7.45 2.61 -3.76
C TRP A 39 8.41 2.78 -4.94
N ASP A 40 7.94 3.38 -6.03
CA ASP A 40 8.74 3.54 -7.24
C ASP A 40 9.85 4.59 -7.03
N ASN A 41 9.53 5.64 -6.27
CA ASN A 41 10.40 6.78 -5.99
C ASN A 41 11.02 6.75 -4.58
N ARG A 42 10.82 5.66 -3.82
CA ARG A 42 11.32 5.51 -2.43
C ARG A 42 11.80 4.07 -2.18
N GLY A 43 12.17 3.79 -0.93
CA GLY A 43 12.47 2.43 -0.47
C GLY A 43 11.23 1.58 -0.21
N LEU A 44 11.46 0.40 0.35
CA LEU A 44 10.39 -0.44 0.91
C LEU A 44 9.79 0.22 2.16
N GLN A 45 8.49 0.08 2.33
CA GLN A 45 7.79 0.52 3.53
C GLN A 45 6.80 -0.53 4.00
N THR A 46 6.86 -0.86 5.30
CA THR A 46 5.86 -1.68 5.97
C THR A 46 4.79 -0.77 6.56
N ILE A 47 3.52 -1.01 6.23
CA ILE A 47 2.38 -0.24 6.72
C ILE A 47 1.42 -1.19 7.41
N MET A 48 1.13 -0.93 8.68
CA MET A 48 0.16 -1.73 9.44
C MET A 48 -1.24 -1.45 8.90
N HIS A 49 -2.12 -2.45 8.90
CA HIS A 49 -3.49 -2.26 8.41
C HIS A 49 -4.26 -1.15 9.15
N ASN A 50 -3.88 -0.87 10.40
CA ASN A 50 -4.49 0.20 11.20
C ASN A 50 -3.98 1.61 10.80
N ASP A 51 -2.94 1.70 9.98
CA ASP A 51 -2.26 2.95 9.59
C ASP A 51 -2.42 3.25 8.07
N MET A 52 -3.42 2.68 7.41
CA MET A 52 -3.64 2.79 5.95
C MET A 52 -4.26 4.11 5.47
N VAL A 53 -4.35 5.12 6.35
CA VAL A 53 -5.12 6.35 6.12
C VAL A 53 -4.68 7.09 4.85
N ASP A 54 -3.37 7.18 4.61
CA ASP A 54 -2.78 7.91 3.48
C ASP A 54 -2.59 7.04 2.23
N VAL A 55 -2.83 5.73 2.29
CA VAL A 55 -2.68 4.87 1.11
C VAL A 55 -4.00 4.79 0.35
N SER A 56 -3.97 4.81 -0.98
CA SER A 56 -5.12 4.53 -1.83
C SER A 56 -4.79 3.50 -2.90
N LEU A 57 -5.81 2.83 -3.44
CA LEU A 57 -5.63 1.90 -4.55
C LEU A 57 -5.29 2.71 -5.81
N GLY A 58 -4.33 2.23 -6.60
CA GLY A 58 -4.02 2.77 -7.92
C GLY A 58 -4.80 2.06 -9.01
N ASP A 59 -5.00 2.73 -10.14
CA ASP A 59 -5.52 2.15 -11.39
C ASP A 59 -4.50 1.19 -12.04
#